data_AF-A0A6A4HGX8-F1
#
_entry.id   AF-A0A6A4HGX8-F1
#
_cell.length_a   1.000
_cell.length_b   1.000
_cell.length_c   1.000
_cell.angle_alpha   90.00
_cell.angle_beta   90.00
_cell.angle_gamma   90.00
#
_symmetry.space_group_name_H-M   'P 1'
#
loop_
_entity.id
_entity.type
_entity.pdbx_description
1 polymer ?
#
loop_
_entity_poly.entity_id
_entity_poly.type
_entity_poly.pdbx_seq_one_letter_code
_entity_poly.pdbx_strand_id
1 'polypeptide(L)'
;MSAWIGAVKTLAFEMEESGSPITDLDIIIAMTLGLPVSYKNFISSLDTIPPSEFTIETVVTRLLNEEINQLNHSQKPNSGSADPNNVALIAASADGVVCFFCDKRGHFKSDCPEKKKWENSKKINGAAHTVEDDPLDFGYD
;
A
#
# COMPACT_ATOMS: atom_id res chain seq x y z
N MET A 1 10.30 -3.84 -15.14
CA MET A 1 10.54 -2.46 -15.62
C MET A 1 11.66 -2.43 -16.65
N SER A 2 12.76 -3.18 -16.44
CA SER A 2 13.88 -3.28 -17.39
C SER A 2 13.48 -3.59 -18.84
N ALA A 3 12.57 -4.55 -19.05
CA ALA A 3 12.07 -4.89 -20.39
C ALA A 3 11.35 -3.73 -21.09
N TRP A 4 10.53 -2.96 -20.34
CA TRP A 4 9.86 -1.77 -20.85
C TRP A 4 10.85 -0.66 -21.21
N ILE A 5 11.80 -0.38 -20.31
CA ILE A 5 12.86 0.60 -20.56
C ILE A 5 13.65 0.24 -21.82
N GLY A 6 13.98 -1.05 -21.98
CA GLY A 6 14.63 -1.57 -23.19
C GLY A 6 13.79 -1.35 -24.45
N ALA A 7 12.50 -1.70 -24.41
CA ALA A 7 11.60 -1.53 -25.55
C ALA A 7 11.48 -0.07 -26.01
N VAL A 8 11.34 0.88 -25.07
CA VAL A 8 11.28 2.31 -25.39
C VAL A 8 12.59 2.80 -26.03
N LYS A 9 13.74 2.37 -25.50
CA LYS A 9 15.05 2.73 -26.07
C LYS A 9 15.26 2.14 -27.47
N THR A 10 14.84 0.89 -27.69
CA THR A 10 14.91 0.25 -29.02
C THR A 10 14.01 0.99 -30.01
N LEU A 11 12.79 1.35 -29.61
CA LEU A 11 11.89 2.10 -30.47
C LEU A 11 12.46 3.48 -30.86
N ALA A 12 13.04 4.20 -29.89
CA ALA A 12 13.70 5.47 -30.15
C ALA A 12 14.88 5.32 -31.14
N PHE A 13 15.68 4.26 -30.98
CA PHE A 13 16.79 3.94 -31.87
C PHE A 13 16.32 3.64 -33.30
N GLU A 14 15.30 2.80 -33.46
CA GLU A 14 14.73 2.47 -34.78
C GLU A 14 14.14 3.70 -35.48
N MET A 15 13.52 4.61 -34.72
CA MET A 15 13.01 5.87 -35.26
C MET A 15 14.15 6.79 -35.74
N GLU A 16 15.26 6.85 -35.01
CA GLU A 16 16.43 7.61 -35.41
C GLU A 16 17.08 7.04 -36.67
N GLU A 17 17.17 5.72 -36.80
CA GLU A 17 17.64 5.05 -38.02
C GLU A 17 16.75 5.34 -39.24
N SER A 18 15.45 5.55 -39.03
CA SER A 18 14.51 5.95 -40.09
C SER A 18 14.63 7.43 -40.51
N GLY A 19 15.57 8.19 -39.92
CA GLY A 19 15.84 9.59 -40.23
C GLY A 19 14.94 10.58 -39.48
N SER A 20 14.21 10.12 -38.46
CA SER A 20 13.42 10.99 -37.58
C SER A 20 14.21 11.28 -36.30
N PRO A 21 14.71 12.51 -36.08
CA PRO A 21 15.47 12.82 -34.88
C PRO A 21 14.56 12.72 -33.64
N ILE A 22 14.98 11.92 -32.66
CA ILE A 22 14.29 11.75 -31.38
C ILE A 22 15.07 12.50 -30.31
N THR A 23 14.39 13.34 -29.53
CA THR A 23 15.04 14.06 -28.42
C THR A 23 15.00 13.24 -27.14
N ASP A 24 15.92 13.53 -26.21
CA ASP A 24 15.91 12.92 -24.88
C ASP A 24 14.58 13.13 -24.15
N LEU A 25 13.95 14.29 -24.37
CA LEU A 25 12.65 14.61 -23.81
C LEU A 25 11.56 13.68 -24.36
N ASP A 26 11.57 13.38 -25.66
CA ASP A 26 10.61 12.45 -26.27
C ASP A 26 10.75 11.04 -25.67
N ILE A 27 11.98 10.61 -25.43
CA ILE A 27 12.28 9.32 -24.78
C ILE A 27 11.75 9.31 -23.34
N ILE A 28 12.00 10.37 -22.58
CA ILE A 28 11.53 10.48 -21.20
C ILE A 28 9.99 10.53 -21.13
N ILE A 29 9.35 11.26 -22.05
CA ILE A 29 7.89 11.31 -22.18
C ILE A 29 7.35 9.92 -22.49
N ALA A 30 7.92 9.21 -23.47
CA ALA A 30 7.52 7.84 -23.78
C ALA A 30 7.68 6.89 -22.58
N MET A 31 8.78 7.00 -21.83
CA MET A 31 9.01 6.21 -20.63
C MET A 31 7.99 6.47 -19.53
N THR A 32 7.56 7.72 -19.33
CA THR A 32 6.69 8.14 -18.22
C THR A 32 5.20 8.06 -18.52
N LEU A 33 4.78 8.30 -19.77
CA LEU A 33 3.39 8.16 -20.20
C LEU A 33 2.95 6.71 -20.36
N GLY A 34 3.88 5.79 -20.62
CA GLY A 34 3.56 4.35 -20.75
C GLY A 34 3.48 3.59 -19.42
N LEU A 35 3.56 4.28 -18.27
CA LEU A 35 3.56 3.62 -16.97
C LEU A 35 2.15 3.30 -16.47
N PRO A 36 1.95 2.17 -15.75
CA PRO A 36 0.71 1.87 -15.07
C PRO A 36 0.34 2.90 -14.00
N VAL A 37 -0.95 2.96 -13.63
CA VAL A 37 -1.48 3.88 -12.61
C VAL A 37 -0.84 3.71 -11.22
N SER A 38 -0.23 2.56 -10.92
CA SER A 38 0.51 2.34 -9.67
C SER A 38 1.73 3.25 -9.54
N TYR A 39 2.29 3.72 -10.65
CA TYR A 39 3.44 4.63 -10.70
C TYR A 39 3.04 6.11 -10.60
N LYS A 40 1.77 6.45 -10.30
CA LYS A 40 1.33 7.85 -10.21
C LYS A 40 2.15 8.67 -9.22
N ASN A 41 2.42 8.12 -8.03
CA ASN A 41 3.22 8.80 -7.01
C ASN A 41 4.67 9.01 -7.47
N PHE A 42 5.22 8.02 -8.18
CA PHE A 42 6.53 8.11 -8.79
C PHE A 42 6.59 9.25 -9.83
N ILE A 43 5.61 9.34 -10.72
CA ILE A 43 5.51 10.42 -11.72
C ILE A 43 5.49 11.79 -11.00
N SER A 44 4.68 11.96 -9.96
CA SER A 44 4.68 13.21 -9.18
C SER A 44 6.02 13.52 -8.50
N SER A 45 6.81 12.50 -8.15
CA SER A 45 8.16 12.69 -7.60
C SER A 45 9.19 13.10 -8.66
N LEU A 46 8.92 12.87 -9.94
CA LEU A 46 9.77 13.33 -11.03
C LEU A 46 9.64 14.85 -11.22
N ASP A 47 8.46 15.41 -10.97
CA ASP A 47 8.20 16.86 -11.06
C ASP A 47 9.03 17.69 -10.08
N THR A 48 9.60 17.06 -9.05
CA THR A 48 10.49 17.74 -8.08
C THR A 48 11.95 17.80 -8.53
N ILE A 49 12.30 17.14 -9.65
CA ILE A 49 13.67 17.12 -10.17
C ILE A 49 13.92 18.43 -10.94
N PRO A 50 15.01 19.16 -10.65
CA PRO A 50 15.32 20.37 -11.39
C PRO A 50 15.61 20.03 -12.87
N PRO A 51 15.27 20.91 -13.83
CA PRO A 51 15.45 20.64 -15.25
C PRO A 51 16.89 20.29 -15.65
N SER A 52 17.88 20.81 -14.93
CA SER A 52 19.30 20.54 -15.16
C SER A 52 19.72 19.10 -14.85
N GLU A 53 18.96 18.38 -14.03
CA GLU A 53 19.23 17.00 -13.62
C GLU A 53 18.25 15.99 -14.23
N PHE A 54 17.28 16.49 -15.00
CA PHE A 54 16.22 15.69 -15.62
C PHE A 54 16.72 15.03 -16.91
N THR A 55 17.48 13.95 -16.75
CA THR A 55 18.09 13.17 -17.83
C THR A 55 17.49 11.78 -17.92
N ILE A 56 17.68 11.10 -19.06
CA ILE A 56 17.27 9.71 -19.27
C ILE A 56 17.87 8.80 -18.19
N GLU A 57 19.12 9.01 -17.80
CA GLU A 57 19.81 8.18 -16.80
C GLU A 57 19.19 8.31 -15.41
N THR A 58 18.89 9.55 -14.99
CA THR A 58 18.19 9.82 -13.74
C THR A 58 16.82 9.14 -13.72
N VAL A 59 16.06 9.25 -14.81
CA VAL A 59 14.72 8.65 -14.95
C VAL A 59 14.79 7.12 -14.91
N VAL A 60 15.72 6.50 -15.66
CA VAL A 60 15.93 5.05 -15.66
C VAL A 60 16.31 4.54 -14.27
N THR A 61 17.25 5.19 -13.58
CA THR A 61 17.69 4.80 -12.24
C THR A 61 16.55 4.86 -11.25
N ARG A 62 15.79 5.97 -11.25
CA ARG A 62 14.64 6.12 -10.35
C ARG A 62 13.50 5.14 -10.68
N LEU A 63 13.24 4.84 -11.95
CA LEU A 63 12.25 3.84 -12.37
C LEU A 63 12.58 2.44 -11.86
N LEU A 64 13.84 2.03 -11.94
CA LEU A 64 14.29 0.73 -11.42
C LEU A 64 14.18 0.66 -9.89
N ASN A 65 14.54 1.75 -9.20
CA ASN A 65 14.36 1.84 -7.75
C ASN A 65 12.88 1.78 -7.34
N GLU A 66 12.01 2.46 -8.08
CA GLU A 66 10.57 2.42 -7.83
C GLU A 66 9.97 1.04 -8.08
N GLU A 67 10.43 0.30 -9.10
CA GLU A 67 10.00 -1.10 -9.29
C GLU A 67 10.32 -1.96 -8.07
N ILE A 68 11.53 -1.85 -7.51
CA ILE A 68 11.92 -2.56 -6.29
C ILE A 68 11.01 -2.14 -5.12
N ASN A 69 10.73 -0.84 -5.00
CA ASN A 69 9.85 -0.31 -3.97
C ASN A 69 8.40 -0.84 -4.09
N GLN A 70 7.85 -0.93 -5.31
CA GLN A 70 6.51 -1.48 -5.52
C GLN A 70 6.44 -2.98 -5.20
N LEU A 71 7.50 -3.74 -5.50
CA LEU A 71 7.59 -5.14 -5.10
C LEU A 71 7.60 -5.29 -3.57
N ASN A 72 8.36 -4.43 -2.87
CA ASN A 72 8.39 -4.41 -1.41
C ASN A 72 7.06 -3.93 -0.79
N HIS A 73 6.38 -2.96 -1.40
CA HIS A 73 5.10 -2.44 -0.91
C HIS A 73 3.93 -3.39 -1.21
N SER A 74 4.05 -4.22 -2.25
CA SER A 74 3.12 -5.32 -2.53
C SER A 74 3.27 -6.46 -1.51
N GLN A 75 4.43 -6.56 -0.84
CA GLN A 75 4.61 -7.37 0.36
C GLN A 75 4.07 -6.63 1.58
N LYS A 76 2.75 -6.47 1.63
CA LYS A 76 2.09 -6.12 2.90
C LYS A 76 2.41 -7.25 3.89
N PRO A 77 2.94 -6.96 5.10
CA PRO A 77 3.03 -7.99 6.14
C PRO A 77 1.61 -8.50 6.36
N ASN A 78 1.46 -9.83 6.32
CA ASN A 78 0.25 -10.49 6.76
C ASN A 78 -0.22 -9.82 8.05
N SER A 79 -1.46 -9.34 8.04
CA SER A 79 -2.15 -8.95 9.27
C SER A 79 -2.17 -10.18 10.17
N GLY A 80 -1.29 -10.26 11.16
CA GLY A 80 -1.15 -11.50 11.91
C GLY A 80 -0.03 -11.63 12.93
N SER A 81 0.68 -10.58 13.35
CA SER A 81 1.39 -10.61 14.63
C SER A 81 1.68 -9.20 15.09
N ALA A 82 0.97 -8.77 16.13
CA ALA A 82 1.44 -7.70 16.97
C ALA A 82 2.69 -8.22 17.69
N ASP A 83 3.86 -8.09 17.07
CA ASP A 83 5.14 -8.23 17.77
C ASP A 83 5.34 -6.95 18.59
N PRO A 84 5.33 -7.03 19.93
CA PRO A 84 5.46 -5.85 20.80
C PRO A 84 6.84 -5.18 20.73
N ASN A 85 7.81 -5.74 19.97
CA ASN A 85 9.18 -5.21 19.91
C ASN A 85 9.50 -4.42 18.63
N ASN A 86 8.58 -4.31 17.66
CA ASN A 86 8.78 -3.47 16.47
C ASN A 86 8.25 -2.05 16.71
N VAL A 87 8.95 -1.29 17.54
CA VAL A 87 8.77 0.16 17.69
C VAL A 87 9.42 0.91 16.52
N ALA A 88 8.76 0.86 15.36
CA ALA A 88 8.96 1.87 14.32
C ALA A 88 8.19 3.13 14.75
N LEU A 89 8.95 4.16 15.14
CA LEU A 89 8.56 5.53 15.48
C LEU A 89 7.08 5.92 15.25
N ILE A 90 6.23 5.71 16.26
CA ILE A 90 4.92 6.37 16.34
C ILE A 90 5.14 7.77 16.91
N ALA A 91 5.55 8.70 16.05
CA ALA A 91 5.45 10.14 16.31
C ALA A 91 4.07 10.64 15.87
N ALA A 92 3.01 10.01 16.37
CA ALA A 92 1.68 10.58 16.40
C ALA A 92 1.17 10.36 17.82
N SER A 93 1.45 11.34 18.68
CA SER A 93 0.96 11.37 20.05
C SER A 93 -0.51 10.97 20.07
N ALA A 94 -0.84 9.96 20.89
CA ALA A 94 -2.20 9.44 21.06
C ALA A 94 -3.20 10.49 21.62
N ASP A 95 -2.77 11.75 21.78
CA ASP A 95 -3.55 12.88 22.30
C ASP A 95 -4.79 13.20 21.45
N GLY A 96 -4.84 12.79 20.17
CA GLY A 96 -5.96 13.07 19.28
C GLY A 96 -7.02 11.97 19.16
N VAL A 97 -6.76 10.74 19.60
CA VAL A 97 -7.69 9.62 19.39
C VAL A 97 -8.70 9.50 20.55
N VAL A 98 -9.99 9.45 20.23
CA VAL A 98 -11.09 9.15 21.17
C VAL A 98 -11.56 7.71 20.96
N CYS A 99 -11.70 6.97 22.04
CA CYS A 99 -12.20 5.60 22.02
C CYS A 99 -13.71 5.54 21.84
N PHE A 100 -14.20 4.93 20.76
CA PHE A 100 -15.65 4.73 20.49
C PHE A 100 -16.37 3.71 21.40
N PHE A 101 -15.74 3.23 22.48
CA PHE A 101 -16.38 2.33 23.45
C PHE A 101 -16.60 3.00 24.80
N CYS A 102 -15.61 3.76 25.30
CA CYS A 102 -15.70 4.43 26.60
C CYS A 102 -15.53 5.95 26.52
N ASP A 103 -15.45 6.50 25.31
CA ASP A 103 -15.32 7.94 25.00
C ASP A 103 -14.09 8.64 25.63
N LYS A 104 -13.11 7.87 26.11
CA LYS A 104 -11.85 8.38 26.66
C LYS A 104 -10.79 8.55 25.57
N ARG A 105 -9.90 9.52 25.74
CA ARG A 105 -8.78 9.79 24.82
C ARG A 105 -7.58 8.87 25.05
N GLY A 106 -6.67 8.81 24.09
CA GLY A 106 -5.38 8.12 24.24
C GLY A 106 -5.35 6.67 23.76
N HIS A 107 -6.47 6.11 23.29
CA HIS A 107 -6.53 4.74 22.77
C HIS A 107 -7.68 4.55 21.77
N PHE A 108 -7.55 3.55 20.90
CA PHE A 108 -8.62 3.10 20.01
C PHE A 108 -9.53 2.08 20.70
N LYS A 109 -10.74 1.83 20.14
CA LYS A 109 -11.68 0.81 20.63
C LYS A 109 -11.06 -0.58 20.80
N SER A 110 -10.11 -0.95 19.92
CA SER A 110 -9.39 -2.23 19.98
C SER A 110 -8.54 -2.40 21.24
N ASP A 111 -7.95 -1.31 21.72
CA ASP A 111 -7.09 -1.29 22.91
C ASP A 111 -7.79 -0.80 24.17
N CYS A 112 -9.12 -0.69 24.13
CA CYS A 112 -9.89 -0.20 25.26
C CYS A 112 -9.84 -1.18 26.45
N PRO A 113 -9.32 -0.75 27.62
CA PRO A 113 -9.24 -1.61 28.80
C PRO A 113 -10.62 -1.97 29.35
N GLU A 114 -11.62 -1.09 29.21
CA GLU A 114 -13.01 -1.35 29.62
C GLU A 114 -13.67 -2.40 28.72
N LYS A 115 -13.41 -2.34 27.41
CA LYS A 115 -13.88 -3.37 26.47
C LYS A 115 -13.30 -4.74 26.81
N LYS A 116 -11.98 -4.82 27.07
CA LYS A 116 -11.32 -6.08 27.46
C LYS A 116 -11.94 -6.68 28.72
N LYS A 117 -12.27 -5.85 29.73
CA LYS A 117 -12.97 -6.28 30.94
C LYS A 117 -14.39 -6.79 30.64
N TRP A 118 -15.17 -6.05 29.85
CA TRP A 118 -16.53 -6.45 29.46
C TRP A 118 -16.57 -7.77 28.68
N GLU A 119 -15.64 -7.97 27.73
CA GLU A 119 -15.51 -9.22 26.98
C GLU A 119 -15.13 -10.39 27.90
N ASN A 120 -14.24 -10.14 28.88
CA ASN A 120 -13.86 -11.16 29.84
C ASN A 120 -15.04 -11.52 30.75
N SER A 121 -15.79 -10.54 31.27
CA SER A 121 -17.00 -10.78 32.06
C SER A 121 -18.08 -11.53 31.29
N LYS A 122 -18.22 -11.28 29.98
CA LYS A 122 -19.15 -12.04 29.11
C LYS A 122 -18.73 -13.51 28.96
N LYS A 123 -17.42 -13.81 28.97
CA LYS A 123 -16.91 -15.19 28.94
C LYS A 123 -17.12 -15.94 30.26
N ILE A 124 -17.06 -15.25 31.41
CA ILE A 124 -17.29 -15.89 32.72
C ILE A 124 -18.78 -16.21 32.92
N ASN A 125 -19.69 -15.39 32.39
CA ASN A 125 -21.14 -15.55 32.55
C ASN A 125 -21.80 -16.41 31.45
N GLY A 126 -21.02 -16.98 30.52
CA GLY A 126 -21.49 -17.68 29.32
C GLY A 126 -21.49 -19.22 29.42
N ALA A 127 -21.57 -19.79 30.62
CA ALA A 127 -21.73 -21.23 30.83
C ALA A 127 -23.15 -21.57 31.33
N ALA A 128 -24.19 -21.08 30.65
CA ALA A 128 -25.58 -21.58 30.79
C ALA A 128 -26.49 -20.93 29.74
N HIS A 129 -26.38 -21.34 28.48
CA HIS A 129 -27.54 -21.35 27.57
C HIS A 129 -27.27 -22.37 26.46
N THR A 130 -27.59 -23.64 26.73
CA THR A 130 -27.86 -24.61 25.66
C THR A 130 -29.07 -24.09 24.91
N VAL A 131 -28.86 -23.55 23.71
CA VAL A 131 -29.94 -23.48 22.73
C VAL A 131 -30.06 -24.91 22.24
N GLU A 132 -31.17 -25.54 22.57
CA GLU A 132 -31.54 -26.85 22.05
C GLU A 132 -31.59 -26.73 20.52
N ASP A 133 -30.83 -27.58 19.84
CA ASP A 133 -30.89 -27.76 18.39
C ASP A 133 -32.30 -28.26 18.04
N ASP A 134 -33.16 -27.35 17.61
CA ASP A 134 -34.47 -27.64 17.02
C ASP A 134 -34.23 -28.33 15.65
N PRO A 135 -34.57 -29.63 15.48
CA PRO A 135 -34.25 -30.36 14.27
C PRO A 135 -35.08 -29.88 13.08
N LEU A 136 -34.39 -29.56 11.99
CA LEU A 136 -34.97 -29.26 10.68
C LEU A 136 -35.94 -30.37 10.23
N ASP A 137 -37.24 -30.08 10.25
CA ASP A 137 -38.28 -30.86 9.57
C ASP A 137 -38.74 -30.10 8.32
N PHE A 138 -38.16 -30.45 7.17
CA PHE A 138 -38.67 -30.09 5.85
C PHE A 138 -39.30 -31.34 5.23
N GLY A 139 -40.63 -31.42 5.29
CA GLY A 139 -41.38 -32.44 4.58
C GLY A 139 -42.87 -32.11 4.52
N TYR A 140 -43.33 -31.54 3.42
CA TYR A 140 -44.71 -31.73 2.98
C TYR A 140 -44.76 -31.82 1.45
N ASP A 141 -45.49 -32.86 1.01
CA ASP A 141 -45.94 -33.18 -0.34
C ASP A 141 -46.65 -32.01 -1.04
#